data_AF-A0A1B6D3B3-F1
#
_entry.id   AF-A0A1B6D3B3-F1
#
_cell.length_a   1.000
_cell.length_b   1.000
_cell.length_c   1.000
_cell.angle_alpha   90.00
_cell.angle_beta   90.00
_cell.angle_gamma   90.00
#
_symmetry.space_group_name_H-M   'P 1'
#
loop_
_entity.id
_entity.type
_entity.pdbx_description
1 polymer ?
#
loop_
_entity_poly.entity_id
_entity_poly.type
_entity_poly.pdbx_seq_one_letter_code
_entity_poly.pdbx_strand_id
1 'polypeptide(L)'
;MNKRNNTAQFDEINKKNENEPPVYNYVSSVEKPLTWNDFKHYIEFHGASVPTIRCMWYYCLIVTRTKLAHYVCLYLLHYLPALLIDGVIKLMRKEGVNLFQIYKKIDKFSSVLSYFSTQSWKFSNQRVQSLWDRLSPEDKQVFQFNMKELDWDRFFYNYIRGIRVYLVKDDLSTLPQAMIRWKRFYWAHQFLKLIFFYIAFRILWATISASYSYLV
;
A
#
# COMPACT_ATOMS: atom_id res chain seq x y z
N MET A 1 -20.71 -19.18 -14.45
CA MET A 1 -21.87 -18.63 -13.73
C MET A 1 -22.35 -17.38 -14.45
N ASN A 2 -23.62 -17.36 -14.86
CA ASN A 2 -24.15 -16.64 -16.04
C ASN A 2 -24.34 -15.11 -15.81
N LYS A 3 -23.72 -14.25 -16.63
CA LYS A 3 -23.78 -12.77 -16.52
C LYS A 3 -25.20 -12.19 -16.60
N ARG A 4 -26.13 -12.87 -17.29
CA ARG A 4 -27.51 -12.40 -17.46
C ARG A 4 -28.36 -12.52 -16.18
N ASN A 5 -28.02 -13.45 -15.29
CA ASN A 5 -28.80 -13.69 -14.08
C ASN A 5 -28.54 -12.63 -13.01
N ASN A 6 -27.35 -12.02 -12.97
CA ASN A 6 -27.05 -10.96 -12.01
C ASN A 6 -27.78 -9.66 -12.34
N THR A 7 -27.83 -9.25 -13.61
CA THR A 7 -28.48 -7.98 -14.00
C THR A 7 -29.98 -8.01 -13.71
N ALA A 8 -30.66 -9.12 -14.05
CA ALA A 8 -32.07 -9.32 -13.73
C ALA A 8 -32.33 -9.32 -12.21
N GLN A 9 -31.43 -9.91 -11.42
CA GLN A 9 -31.55 -9.91 -9.96
C GLN A 9 -31.31 -8.51 -9.34
N PHE A 10 -30.38 -7.72 -9.88
CA PHE A 10 -30.18 -6.32 -9.47
C PHE A 10 -31.37 -5.43 -9.84
N ASP A 11 -31.98 -5.65 -11.00
CA ASP A 11 -33.15 -4.90 -11.47
C ASP A 11 -34.42 -5.28 -10.68
N GLU A 12 -34.59 -6.56 -10.30
CA GLU A 12 -35.68 -7.01 -9.42
C GLU A 12 -35.58 -6.45 -7.99
N ILE A 13 -34.36 -6.37 -7.42
CA ILE A 13 -34.14 -5.78 -6.09
C ILE A 13 -34.53 -4.29 -6.08
N ASN A 14 -34.20 -3.56 -7.15
CA ASN A 14 -34.54 -2.13 -7.27
C ASN A 14 -36.04 -1.86 -7.50
N LYS A 15 -36.80 -2.84 -7.99
CA LYS A 15 -38.24 -2.68 -8.26
C LYS A 15 -39.09 -2.86 -6.99
N LYS A 16 -38.52 -3.30 -5.87
CA LYS A 16 -39.29 -3.78 -4.72
C LYS A 16 -39.61 -2.74 -3.64
N ASN A 17 -38.95 -1.57 -3.60
CA ASN A 17 -39.11 -0.61 -2.50
C ASN A 17 -39.23 0.85 -2.99
N GLU A 18 -40.41 1.27 -3.45
CA GLU A 18 -40.69 2.69 -3.80
C GLU A 18 -40.58 3.64 -2.58
N ASN A 19 -40.63 3.10 -1.36
CA ASN A 19 -40.54 3.86 -0.11
C ASN A 19 -39.11 3.99 0.46
N GLU A 20 -38.11 3.37 -0.16
CA GLU A 20 -36.72 3.47 0.32
C GLU A 20 -35.95 4.55 -0.44
N PRO A 21 -35.13 5.38 0.24
CA PRO A 21 -34.32 6.39 -0.43
C PRO A 21 -33.33 5.73 -1.39
N PRO A 22 -33.17 6.26 -2.61
CA PRO A 22 -32.26 5.69 -3.59
C PRO A 22 -30.80 5.77 -3.10
N VAL A 23 -30.11 4.64 -3.13
CA VAL A 23 -28.66 4.56 -2.83
C VAL A 23 -27.82 4.99 -4.03
N TYR A 24 -26.86 5.88 -3.79
CA TYR A 24 -25.89 6.37 -4.77
C TYR A 24 -24.47 5.93 -4.38
N ASN A 25 -23.91 4.95 -5.10
CA ASN A 25 -22.55 4.49 -4.84
C ASN A 25 -21.52 5.38 -5.54
N TYR A 26 -20.78 6.18 -4.78
CA TYR A 26 -19.67 6.97 -5.31
C TYR A 26 -18.36 6.18 -5.19
N VAL A 27 -17.93 5.56 -6.28
CA VAL A 27 -16.79 4.62 -6.31
C VAL A 27 -15.93 4.83 -7.55
N SER A 28 -14.62 4.65 -7.41
CA SER A 28 -13.67 4.74 -8.52
C SER A 28 -13.54 3.47 -9.34
N SER A 29 -13.89 2.31 -8.78
CA SER A 29 -13.65 0.99 -9.38
C SER A 29 -14.28 0.77 -10.76
N VAL A 30 -15.34 1.52 -11.10
CA VAL A 30 -16.04 1.41 -12.39
C VAL A 30 -15.47 2.36 -13.44
N GLU A 31 -15.22 3.62 -13.08
CA GLU A 31 -14.88 4.69 -14.02
C GLU A 31 -13.37 5.03 -14.05
N LYS A 32 -12.69 4.90 -12.91
CA LYS A 32 -11.28 5.23 -12.73
C LYS A 32 -10.60 4.24 -11.76
N PRO A 33 -10.51 2.94 -12.11
CA PRO A 33 -10.00 1.93 -11.20
C PRO A 33 -8.57 2.22 -10.77
N LEU A 34 -8.23 1.87 -9.53
CA LEU A 34 -6.89 1.94 -8.97
C LEU A 34 -6.45 0.54 -8.58
N THR A 35 -5.40 0.02 -9.22
CA THR A 35 -4.85 -1.30 -8.85
C THR A 35 -3.85 -1.18 -7.70
N TRP A 36 -3.54 -2.29 -7.03
CA TRP A 36 -2.47 -2.33 -6.03
C TRP A 36 -1.11 -1.93 -6.57
N ASN A 37 -0.86 -2.17 -7.86
CA ASN A 37 0.39 -1.80 -8.50
C ASN A 37 0.47 -0.29 -8.74
N ASP A 38 -0.64 0.32 -9.17
CA ASP A 38 -0.77 1.78 -9.31
C ASP A 38 -0.63 2.46 -7.96
N PHE A 39 -1.34 1.96 -6.94
CA PHE A 39 -1.22 2.46 -5.57
C PHE A 39 0.23 2.42 -5.09
N LYS A 40 0.91 1.27 -5.23
CA LYS A 40 2.32 1.15 -4.87
C LYS A 40 3.18 2.16 -5.61
N HIS A 41 2.98 2.31 -6.93
CA HIS A 41 3.74 3.25 -7.75
C HIS A 41 3.56 4.69 -7.28
N TYR A 42 2.33 5.16 -7.08
CA TYR A 42 2.07 6.53 -6.64
C TYR A 42 2.61 6.82 -5.23
N ILE A 43 2.45 5.88 -4.30
CA ILE A 43 3.00 6.01 -2.94
C ILE A 43 4.52 6.09 -2.98
N GLU A 44 5.18 5.25 -3.77
CA GLU A 44 6.63 5.23 -3.90
C GLU A 44 7.16 6.51 -4.54
N PHE A 45 6.55 6.94 -5.65
CA PHE A 45 6.92 8.13 -6.39
C PHE A 45 6.74 9.41 -5.55
N HIS A 46 5.54 9.66 -5.05
CA HIS A 46 5.25 10.87 -4.26
C HIS A 46 5.90 10.80 -2.88
N GLY A 47 5.97 9.63 -2.26
CA GLY A 47 6.59 9.42 -0.94
C GLY A 47 8.09 9.72 -0.94
N ALA A 48 8.82 9.34 -1.99
CA ALA A 48 10.24 9.63 -2.12
C ALA A 48 10.54 11.13 -2.28
N SER A 49 9.57 11.93 -2.73
CA SER A 49 9.72 13.39 -2.88
C SER A 49 9.58 14.16 -1.55
N VAL A 50 8.88 13.58 -0.56
CA VAL A 50 8.60 14.22 0.73
C VAL A 50 8.77 13.28 1.93
N PRO A 51 9.92 12.59 2.06
CA PRO A 51 10.15 11.59 3.11
C PRO A 51 10.16 12.23 4.49
N THR A 52 9.56 11.61 5.50
CA THR A 52 9.52 12.16 6.87
C THR A 52 10.87 12.04 7.59
N ILE A 53 11.22 13.00 8.43
CA ILE A 53 12.41 12.93 9.30
C ILE A 53 12.33 11.75 10.28
N ARG A 54 11.10 11.30 10.59
CA ARG A 54 10.82 10.18 11.50
C ARG A 54 10.98 8.81 10.84
N CYS A 55 11.40 8.74 9.57
CA CYS A 55 11.63 7.47 8.90
C CYS A 55 12.73 6.67 9.62
N MET A 56 12.49 5.37 9.79
CA MET A 56 13.43 4.44 10.42
C MET A 56 14.29 3.70 9.39
N TRP A 57 13.83 3.59 8.14
CA TRP A 57 14.52 2.91 7.06
C TRP A 57 14.05 3.44 5.69
N TYR A 58 14.71 2.99 4.62
CA TYR A 58 14.28 3.23 3.25
C TYR A 58 12.97 2.49 2.95
N TYR A 59 12.10 3.10 2.14
CA TYR A 59 10.81 2.49 1.79
C TYR A 59 10.98 1.18 1.04
N CYS A 60 10.25 0.16 1.51
CA CYS A 60 10.15 -1.14 0.88
C CYS A 60 8.73 -1.67 1.12
N LEU A 61 7.87 -1.60 0.09
CA LEU A 61 6.55 -2.22 0.11
C LEU A 61 6.51 -3.39 -0.87
N ILE A 62 6.24 -4.58 -0.35
CA ILE A 62 6.08 -5.79 -1.16
C ILE A 62 4.62 -6.22 -1.08
N VAL A 63 3.94 -6.19 -2.23
CA VAL A 63 2.57 -6.69 -2.36
C VAL A 63 2.63 -8.13 -2.88
N THR A 64 2.10 -9.07 -2.11
CA THR A 64 2.18 -10.51 -2.40
C THR A 64 0.86 -11.08 -2.87
N ARG A 65 0.88 -12.04 -3.80
CA ARG A 65 -0.34 -12.74 -4.29
C ARG A 65 -0.79 -13.90 -3.42
N THR A 66 0.10 -14.47 -2.60
CA THR A 66 -0.18 -15.67 -1.80
C THR A 66 0.10 -15.43 -0.32
N LYS A 67 -0.66 -16.12 0.54
CA LYS A 67 -0.47 -16.06 2.00
C LYS A 67 0.91 -16.58 2.43
N LEU A 68 1.42 -17.61 1.76
CA LEU A 68 2.76 -18.13 2.03
C LEU A 68 3.84 -17.07 1.78
N ALA A 69 3.82 -16.42 0.62
CA ALA A 69 4.78 -15.36 0.31
C ALA A 69 4.65 -14.18 1.29
N HIS A 70 3.42 -13.84 1.69
CA HIS A 70 3.16 -12.84 2.73
C HIS A 70 3.84 -13.20 4.05
N TYR A 71 3.64 -14.41 4.57
CA TYR A 71 4.24 -14.85 5.82
C TYR A 71 5.77 -14.89 5.74
N VAL A 72 6.34 -15.39 4.63
CA VAL A 72 7.78 -15.38 4.42
C VAL A 72 8.33 -13.95 4.49
N CYS A 73 7.69 -12.99 3.80
CA CYS A 73 8.09 -11.59 3.87
C CYS A 73 7.90 -11.00 5.27
N LEU A 74 6.79 -11.29 5.94
CA LEU A 74 6.48 -10.81 7.29
C LEU A 74 7.54 -11.26 8.31
N TYR A 75 7.89 -12.55 8.33
CA TYR A 75 8.88 -13.06 9.26
C TYR A 75 10.29 -12.55 8.92
N LEU A 76 10.69 -12.55 7.64
CA LEU A 76 12.05 -12.18 7.23
C LEU A 76 12.32 -10.67 7.21
N LEU A 77 11.32 -9.85 6.87
CA LEU A 77 11.51 -8.41 6.67
C LEU A 77 10.96 -7.55 7.82
N HIS A 78 10.07 -8.09 8.67
CA HIS A 78 9.56 -7.39 9.84
C HIS A 78 10.04 -8.02 11.15
N TYR A 79 9.61 -9.25 11.45
CA TYR A 79 9.86 -9.82 12.79
C TYR A 79 11.32 -10.16 13.06
N LEU A 80 12.03 -10.78 12.11
CA LEU A 80 13.44 -11.12 12.27
C LEU A 80 14.32 -9.87 12.48
N PRO A 81 14.24 -8.81 11.62
CA PRO A 81 14.99 -7.58 11.85
C PRO A 81 14.62 -6.89 13.17
N ALA A 82 13.35 -6.91 13.55
CA ALA A 82 12.89 -6.32 14.81
C ALA A 82 13.50 -7.03 16.03
N LEU A 83 13.50 -8.36 16.05
CA LEU A 83 14.09 -9.13 17.15
C LEU A 83 15.60 -8.91 17.24
N LEU A 84 16.31 -8.84 16.11
CA LEU A 84 17.74 -8.56 16.08
C LEU A 84 18.06 -7.16 16.62
N ILE A 85 17.36 -6.13 16.15
CA ILE A 85 17.59 -4.74 16.55
C ILE A 85 17.20 -4.53 18.03
N ASP A 86 16.01 -4.99 18.44
CA ASP A 86 15.55 -4.88 19.82
C ASP A 86 16.48 -5.65 20.77
N GLY A 87 17.00 -6.80 20.34
CA GLY A 87 17.99 -7.58 21.08
C GLY A 87 19.30 -6.83 21.29
N VAL A 88 19.86 -6.23 20.23
CA VAL A 88 21.09 -5.42 20.32
C VAL A 88 20.88 -4.21 21.24
N ILE A 89 19.77 -3.50 21.12
CA ILE A 89 19.46 -2.34 21.98
C ILE A 89 19.42 -2.76 23.47
N LYS A 90 18.75 -3.88 23.77
CA LYS A 90 18.70 -4.43 25.13
C LYS A 90 20.07 -4.85 25.66
N LEU A 91 20.89 -5.51 24.83
CA LEU A 91 22.26 -5.91 25.20
C LEU A 91 23.15 -4.69 25.45
N MET A 92 22.98 -3.63 24.67
CA MET A 92 23.66 -2.35 24.87
C MET A 92 23.12 -1.53 26.04
N ARG A 93 22.07 -2.02 26.75
CA ARG A 93 21.37 -1.32 27.83
C ARG A 93 20.89 0.08 27.44
N LYS A 94 20.58 0.27 26.15
CA LYS A 94 20.04 1.53 25.64
C LYS A 94 18.53 1.49 25.67
N GLU A 95 17.92 2.64 25.92
CA GLU A 95 16.51 2.82 25.65
C GLU A 95 16.29 2.99 24.14
N GLY A 96 15.22 2.40 23.63
CA GLY A 96 14.93 2.43 22.21
C GLY A 96 13.49 2.02 21.91
N VAL A 97 13.08 2.28 20.68
CA VAL A 97 11.77 1.89 20.17
C VAL A 97 11.71 0.37 20.07
N ASN A 98 10.68 -0.24 20.65
CA ASN A 98 10.42 -1.67 20.53
C ASN A 98 9.79 -1.98 19.15
N LEU A 99 10.62 -2.35 18.19
CA LEU A 99 10.20 -2.63 16.82
C LEU A 99 9.28 -3.84 16.75
N PHE A 100 9.49 -4.84 17.59
CA PHE A 100 8.65 -6.04 17.61
C PHE A 100 7.19 -5.69 17.94
N GLN A 101 6.96 -4.82 18.93
CA GLN A 101 5.61 -4.35 19.27
C GLN A 101 4.99 -3.50 18.17
N ILE A 102 5.78 -2.69 17.47
CA ILE A 102 5.30 -1.93 16.30
C ILE A 102 4.83 -2.89 15.21
N TYR A 103 5.65 -3.87 14.84
CA TYR A 103 5.28 -4.81 13.77
C TYR A 103 4.12 -5.72 14.16
N LYS A 104 3.96 -6.09 15.44
CA LYS A 104 2.75 -6.78 15.91
C LYS A 104 1.48 -5.96 15.68
N LYS A 105 1.53 -4.63 15.89
CA LYS A 105 0.39 -3.75 15.61
C LYS A 105 0.11 -3.65 14.11
N ILE A 106 1.16 -3.53 13.30
CA ILE A 106 1.05 -3.50 11.82
C ILE A 106 0.45 -4.80 11.28
N ASP A 107 0.91 -5.96 11.79
CA ASP A 107 0.40 -7.28 11.41
C ASP A 107 -1.08 -7.44 11.80
N LYS A 108 -1.43 -7.08 13.04
CA LYS A 108 -2.84 -7.09 13.49
C LYS A 108 -3.73 -6.22 12.59
N PHE A 109 -3.29 -5.03 12.26
CA PHE A 109 -4.02 -4.12 11.37
C PHE A 109 -4.15 -4.69 9.95
N SER A 110 -3.07 -5.25 9.41
CA SER A 110 -3.05 -5.91 8.10
C SER A 110 -4.02 -7.10 8.04
N SER A 111 -4.08 -7.89 9.12
CA SER A 111 -5.01 -9.01 9.26
C SER A 111 -6.47 -8.56 9.20
N VAL A 112 -6.82 -7.48 9.91
CA VAL A 112 -8.17 -6.91 9.90
C VAL A 112 -8.55 -6.38 8.50
N LEU A 113 -7.63 -5.69 7.83
CA LEU A 113 -7.85 -5.15 6.49
C LEU A 113 -7.90 -6.20 5.39
N SER A 114 -7.27 -7.36 5.59
CA SER A 114 -7.06 -8.39 4.56
C SER A 114 -8.37 -8.78 3.85
N TYR A 115 -9.47 -8.90 4.59
CA TYR A 115 -10.78 -9.22 4.00
C TYR A 115 -11.20 -8.17 2.96
N PHE A 116 -11.04 -6.89 3.26
CA PHE A 116 -11.48 -5.80 2.39
C PHE A 116 -10.49 -5.51 1.26
N SER A 117 -9.20 -5.63 1.55
CA SER A 117 -8.10 -5.22 0.66
C SER A 117 -7.72 -6.27 -0.40
N THR A 118 -8.00 -7.55 -0.16
CA THR A 118 -7.60 -8.66 -1.05
C THR A 118 -8.73 -9.21 -1.92
N GLN A 119 -9.96 -8.72 -1.73
CA GLN A 119 -11.12 -9.14 -2.50
C GLN A 119 -11.43 -8.17 -3.64
N SER A 120 -12.00 -8.71 -4.72
CA SER A 120 -12.51 -7.91 -5.84
C SER A 120 -14.01 -7.69 -5.66
N TRP A 121 -14.36 -6.43 -5.41
CA TRP A 121 -15.73 -6.00 -5.21
C TRP A 121 -16.27 -5.43 -6.52
N LYS A 122 -17.44 -5.89 -6.93
CA LYS A 122 -18.15 -5.34 -8.09
C LYS A 122 -19.18 -4.34 -7.59
N PHE A 123 -18.98 -3.08 -7.93
CA PHE A 123 -19.92 -2.01 -7.63
C PHE A 123 -20.63 -1.55 -8.90
N SER A 124 -21.85 -1.05 -8.74
CA SER A 124 -22.55 -0.27 -9.77
C SER A 124 -22.69 1.16 -9.27
N ASN A 125 -22.33 2.12 -10.13
CA ASN A 125 -22.48 3.56 -9.87
C ASN A 125 -23.37 4.24 -10.92
N GLN A 126 -24.23 3.48 -11.62
CA GLN A 126 -25.12 4.00 -12.68
C GLN A 126 -25.97 5.18 -12.20
N ARG A 127 -26.52 5.12 -10.98
CA ARG A 127 -27.31 6.23 -10.40
C ARG A 127 -26.49 7.52 -10.25
N VAL A 128 -25.22 7.43 -9.85
CA VAL A 128 -24.34 8.61 -9.74
C VAL A 128 -24.04 9.17 -11.13
N GLN A 129 -23.76 8.32 -12.12
CA GLN A 129 -23.55 8.76 -13.49
C GLN A 129 -24.80 9.45 -14.06
N SER A 130 -25.98 8.87 -13.90
CA SER A 130 -27.24 9.49 -14.33
C SER A 130 -27.53 10.80 -13.60
N LEU A 131 -27.16 10.91 -12.31
CA LEU A 131 -27.27 12.17 -11.58
C LEU A 131 -26.34 13.23 -12.17
N TRP A 132 -25.08 12.88 -12.42
CA TRP A 132 -24.11 13.77 -13.06
C TRP A 132 -24.62 14.28 -14.41
N ASP A 133 -25.13 13.39 -15.27
CA ASP A 133 -25.58 13.75 -16.61
C ASP A 133 -26.75 14.73 -16.62
N ARG A 134 -27.61 14.68 -15.58
CA ARG A 134 -28.78 15.56 -15.40
C ARG A 134 -28.45 16.95 -14.86
N LEU A 135 -27.25 17.17 -14.31
CA LEU A 135 -26.86 18.47 -13.79
C LEU A 135 -26.66 19.48 -14.93
N SER A 136 -26.99 20.74 -14.64
CA SER A 136 -26.66 21.85 -15.52
C SER A 136 -25.13 22.03 -15.60
N PRO A 137 -24.61 22.70 -16.64
CA PRO A 137 -23.20 23.04 -16.72
C PRO A 137 -22.69 23.82 -15.50
N GLU A 138 -23.51 24.71 -14.94
CA GLU A 138 -23.20 25.51 -13.76
C GLU A 138 -23.05 24.62 -12.52
N ASP A 139 -24.00 23.71 -12.28
CA ASP A 139 -23.95 22.79 -11.13
C ASP A 139 -22.78 21.82 -11.23
N LYS A 140 -22.44 21.36 -12.45
CA LYS A 140 -21.26 20.51 -12.68
C LYS A 140 -19.97 21.22 -12.29
N GLN A 141 -19.86 22.53 -12.52
CA GLN A 141 -18.68 23.30 -12.14
C GLN A 141 -18.57 23.45 -10.62
N VAL A 142 -19.69 23.67 -9.93
CA VAL A 142 -19.73 23.86 -8.47
C VAL A 142 -19.53 22.54 -7.73
N PHE A 143 -20.17 21.46 -8.19
CA PHE A 143 -20.20 20.16 -7.52
C PHE A 143 -19.45 19.10 -8.33
N GLN A 144 -18.12 19.17 -8.40
CA GLN A 144 -17.32 18.23 -9.18
C GLN A 144 -17.24 16.84 -8.52
N PHE A 145 -18.14 15.93 -8.89
CA PHE A 145 -18.10 14.52 -8.50
C PHE A 145 -18.03 13.57 -9.70
N ASN A 146 -17.57 14.03 -10.87
CA ASN A 146 -17.29 13.14 -11.99
C ASN A 146 -16.03 12.31 -11.74
N MET A 147 -16.21 11.03 -11.44
CA MET A 147 -15.08 10.14 -11.14
C MET A 147 -14.15 9.93 -12.35
N LYS A 148 -14.63 10.11 -13.59
CA LYS A 148 -13.79 10.00 -14.80
C LYS A 148 -12.67 11.05 -14.84
N GLU A 149 -12.93 12.22 -14.25
CA GLU A 149 -12.02 13.36 -14.20
C GLU A 149 -11.03 13.26 -13.03
N LEU A 150 -11.14 12.25 -12.17
CA LEU A 150 -10.20 12.04 -11.07
C LEU A 150 -8.78 11.82 -11.59
N ASP A 151 -7.89 12.71 -11.19
CA ASP A 151 -6.45 12.61 -11.41
C ASP A 151 -5.79 11.93 -10.20
N TRP A 152 -5.42 10.66 -10.37
CA TRP A 152 -4.73 9.89 -9.34
C TRP A 152 -3.37 10.48 -8.97
N ASP A 153 -2.64 11.07 -9.91
CA ASP A 153 -1.32 11.63 -9.62
C ASP A 153 -1.47 12.85 -8.69
N ARG A 154 -2.35 13.79 -9.04
CA ARG A 154 -2.66 14.95 -8.19
C ARG A 154 -3.26 14.52 -6.85
N PHE A 155 -4.08 13.48 -6.82
CA PHE A 155 -4.61 12.93 -5.57
C PHE A 155 -3.46 12.45 -4.66
N PHE A 156 -2.57 11.60 -5.17
CA PHE A 156 -1.47 11.04 -4.36
C PHE A 156 -0.41 12.09 -3.98
N TYR A 157 -0.16 13.08 -4.84
CA TYR A 157 0.68 14.23 -4.52
C TYR A 157 0.21 14.93 -3.23
N ASN A 158 -1.09 15.23 -3.14
CA ASN A 158 -1.67 15.89 -1.98
C ASN A 158 -1.83 14.94 -0.79
N TYR A 159 -2.28 13.72 -1.04
CA TYR A 159 -2.48 12.68 -0.02
C TYR A 159 -1.20 12.42 0.79
N ILE A 160 -0.06 12.20 0.12
CA ILE A 160 1.22 11.92 0.79
C ILE A 160 1.69 13.12 1.63
N ARG A 161 1.58 14.34 1.10
CA ARG A 161 1.93 15.57 1.85
C ARG A 161 1.01 15.77 3.05
N GLY A 162 -0.28 15.48 2.87
CA GLY A 162 -1.27 15.51 3.94
C GLY A 162 -0.94 14.51 5.04
N ILE A 163 -0.56 13.27 4.70
CA ILE A 163 -0.08 12.28 5.69
C ILE A 163 1.09 12.85 6.49
N ARG A 164 2.11 13.40 5.82
CA ARG A 164 3.29 13.94 6.48
C ARG A 164 2.92 15.03 7.51
N VAL A 165 2.19 16.04 7.08
CA VAL A 165 1.88 17.21 7.91
C VAL A 165 0.84 16.87 8.99
N TYR A 166 -0.25 16.20 8.62
CA TYR A 166 -1.40 16.07 9.50
C TYR A 166 -1.45 14.77 10.29
N LEU A 167 -0.92 13.65 9.78
CA LEU A 167 -0.93 12.37 10.51
C LEU A 167 0.41 12.12 11.21
N VAL A 168 1.52 12.28 10.49
CA VAL A 168 2.86 12.08 11.05
C VAL A 168 3.28 13.26 11.93
N LYS A 169 2.64 14.42 11.76
CA LYS A 169 2.98 15.67 12.47
C LYS A 169 4.44 16.07 12.23
N ASP A 170 4.86 15.97 10.98
CA ASP A 170 6.19 16.33 10.52
C ASP A 170 6.11 17.52 9.55
N ASP A 171 6.55 18.68 10.04
CA ASP A 171 6.46 19.94 9.31
C ASP A 171 7.30 19.93 8.02
N LEU A 172 6.96 20.81 7.07
CA LEU A 172 7.71 20.92 5.82
C LEU A 172 9.10 21.52 6.02
N SER A 173 9.35 22.28 7.08
CA SER A 173 10.68 22.82 7.41
C SER A 173 11.73 21.72 7.66
N THR A 174 11.32 20.51 8.06
CA THR A 174 12.24 19.39 8.29
C THR A 174 12.64 18.66 7.00
N LEU A 175 11.96 18.96 5.87
CA LEU A 175 12.13 18.25 4.60
C LEU A 175 13.58 18.23 4.09
N PRO A 176 14.37 19.33 4.13
CA PRO A 176 15.76 19.29 3.68
C PRO A 176 16.61 18.26 4.44
N GLN A 177 16.45 18.18 5.76
CA GLN A 177 17.15 17.20 6.60
C GLN A 177 16.65 15.79 6.34
N ALA A 178 15.34 15.62 6.17
CA ALA A 178 14.73 14.33 5.89
C ALA A 178 15.20 13.77 4.54
N MET A 179 15.39 14.62 3.52
CA MET A 179 15.95 14.22 2.22
C MET A 179 17.39 13.73 2.33
N ILE A 180 18.23 14.36 3.17
CA ILE A 180 19.60 13.88 3.43
C ILE A 180 19.56 12.50 4.09
N ARG A 181 18.74 12.34 5.13
CA ARG A 181 18.55 11.05 5.82
C ARG A 181 18.03 9.98 4.87
N TRP A 182 17.08 10.32 4.00
CA TRP A 182 16.53 9.43 2.98
C TRP A 182 17.59 8.91 2.02
N LYS A 183 18.47 9.77 1.51
CA LYS A 183 19.60 9.37 0.66
C LYS A 183 20.57 8.43 1.37
N ARG A 184 20.84 8.66 2.67
CA ARG A 184 21.67 7.75 3.48
C ARG A 184 21.02 6.37 3.60
N PHE A 185 19.72 6.33 3.89
CA PHE A 185 18.97 5.07 3.93
C PHE A 185 18.89 4.37 2.58
N TYR A 186 18.77 5.11 1.48
CA TYR A 186 18.82 4.53 0.15
C TYR A 186 20.13 3.76 -0.07
N TRP A 187 21.28 4.37 0.19
CA TRP A 187 22.57 3.72 0.02
C TRP A 187 22.78 2.55 1.00
N ALA A 188 22.38 2.70 2.26
CA ALA A 188 22.40 1.61 3.23
C ALA A 188 21.54 0.42 2.76
N HIS A 189 20.36 0.70 2.19
CA HIS A 189 19.48 -0.31 1.63
C HIS A 189 20.07 -1.00 0.40
N GLN A 190 20.70 -0.25 -0.53
CA GLN A 190 21.37 -0.87 -1.68
C GLN A 190 22.55 -1.74 -1.25
N PHE A 191 23.33 -1.30 -0.25
CA PHE A 191 24.42 -2.10 0.29
C PHE A 191 23.92 -3.38 0.97
N LEU A 192 22.83 -3.30 1.73
CA LEU A 192 22.20 -4.47 2.34
C LEU A 192 21.72 -5.47 1.27
N LYS A 193 21.11 -4.97 0.17
CA LYS A 193 20.72 -5.82 -0.96
C LYS A 193 21.93 -6.50 -1.61
N LEU A 194 23.02 -5.75 -1.81
CA LEU A 194 24.26 -6.29 -2.37
C LEU A 194 24.80 -7.43 -1.50
N ILE A 195 24.88 -7.23 -0.18
CA ILE A 195 25.30 -8.28 0.77
C ILE A 195 24.38 -9.49 0.67
N PHE A 196 23.07 -9.27 0.64
CA PHE A 196 22.09 -10.35 0.53
C PHE A 196 22.29 -11.18 -0.75
N PHE A 197 22.42 -10.52 -1.91
CA PHE A 197 22.68 -11.19 -3.18
C PHE A 197 24.03 -11.92 -3.19
N TYR A 198 25.06 -11.33 -2.59
CA TYR A 198 26.36 -11.97 -2.45
C TYR A 198 26.29 -13.25 -1.61
N ILE A 199 25.62 -13.21 -0.44
CA ILE A 199 25.43 -14.38 0.42
C ILE A 199 24.63 -15.46 -0.32
N ALA A 200 23.54 -15.09 -0.98
CA ALA A 200 22.73 -16.02 -1.76
C ALA A 200 23.55 -16.68 -2.88
N PHE A 201 24.36 -15.91 -3.60
CA PHE A 201 25.28 -16.42 -4.61
C PHE A 201 26.31 -17.40 -4.02
N ARG A 202 26.90 -17.08 -2.87
CA ARG A 202 27.88 -17.95 -2.19
C ARG A 202 27.27 -19.27 -1.74
N ILE A 203 26.04 -19.25 -1.22
CA ILE A 203 25.31 -20.48 -0.83
C ILE A 203 25.02 -21.32 -2.07
N LEU A 204 24.50 -20.70 -3.14
CA LEU A 204 24.20 -21.40 -4.38
C LEU A 204 25.47 -22.04 -4.97
N TRP A 205 26.56 -21.30 -5.06
CA TRP A 205 27.85 -21.81 -5.52
C TRP A 205 28.31 -23.00 -4.68
N ALA A 206 28.28 -22.88 -3.34
CA ALA A 206 28.67 -23.95 -2.44
C ALA A 206 27.84 -25.22 -2.67
N THR A 207 26.51 -25.10 -2.82
CA THR A 207 25.64 -26.25 -3.09
C THR A 207 25.94 -26.91 -4.43
N ILE A 208 26.14 -26.12 -5.49
CA ILE A 208 26.49 -26.65 -6.82
C ILE A 208 27.84 -27.35 -6.77
N SER A 209 28.85 -26.73 -6.16
CA SER A 209 30.18 -27.34 -6.04
C SER A 209 30.16 -28.63 -5.24
N ALA A 210 29.40 -28.69 -4.14
CA ALA A 210 29.24 -29.92 -3.37
C ALA A 210 28.55 -31.00 -4.20
N SER A 211 27.45 -30.69 -4.90
CA SER A 211 26.76 -31.63 -5.77
C SER A 211 27.64 -32.15 -6.91
N TYR A 212 28.46 -31.29 -7.51
CA TYR A 212 29.41 -31.68 -8.54
C TYR A 212 30.48 -32.65 -8.00
N SER A 213 31.05 -32.36 -6.82
CA SER A 213 32.00 -33.25 -6.13
C SER A 213 31.41 -34.59 -5.71
N TYR A 214 30.08 -34.72 -5.59
CA TYR A 214 29.42 -36.01 -5.31
C TYR A 214 29.10 -36.81 -6.57
N LEU A 215 29.07 -36.17 -7.75
CA LEU A 215 28.69 -36.79 -9.03
C LEU A 215 29.89 -37.18 -9.91
N VAL A 216 31.06 -36.58 -9.68
CA VAL A 216 32.34 -36.86 -10.36
C VAL A 216 33.32 -37.44 -9.36
#